data_AF-A0A3R7F7U2-F1
#
_entry.id   AF-A0A3R7F7U2-F1
#
_cell.length_a   1.000
_cell.length_b   1.000
_cell.length_c   1.000
_cell.angle_alpha   90.00
_cell.angle_beta   90.00
_cell.angle_gamma   90.00
#
_symmetry.space_group_name_H-M   'P 1'
#
loop_
_entity.id
_entity.type
_entity.pdbx_description
1 polymer ?
#
loop_
_entity_poly.entity_id
_entity_poly.type
_entity_poly.pdbx_seq_one_letter_code
_entity_poly.pdbx_strand_id
1 'polypeptide(L)'
;MDTIKPFYFPTTVTFVDDSSAFLSNLCLQLESNLAFRLFSSSREALQFVNERPRPGAPEEQIFAPYRDRTDEDEAHQVIAMSVDAVRNQVFDNDRFQAASVVVVDYDMPGLNGLEFCRRITDPAVRKIMLTGKADERIAVESFNEGIIHRFIRKQDASAISALNRAVRDMQHAYFDNRCQSILDTLVTSEYTFLRDEALGARVKELFDSLGIVEHYLSYSPNGLLMLDSAGRSYLLIVHTSETLRGVREIASVQGAPAAFFDALDSGRSLPYFWQTSGYCPADGAAWESYMHPATQFTGQREYVYAVIPNPPGFDLSHVLSYDRYLEWLDRDIKKTWSSLM
;
A
#
# COMPACT_ATOMS: atom_id res chain seq x y z
N MET A 1 1.15 5.64 15.07
CA MET A 1 0.02 6.46 14.63
C MET A 1 -0.70 5.64 13.57
N ASP A 2 -1.97 5.30 13.80
CA ASP A 2 -2.76 4.50 12.86
C ASP A 2 -3.30 5.41 11.75
N THR A 3 -2.41 6.00 10.95
CA THR A 3 -2.80 6.78 9.77
C THR A 3 -3.12 5.86 8.61
N ILE A 4 -4.07 6.29 7.77
CA ILE A 4 -4.46 5.55 6.57
C ILE A 4 -3.47 5.91 5.47
N LYS A 5 -2.81 4.88 4.92
CA LYS A 5 -1.89 5.06 3.80
C LYS A 5 -2.69 5.34 2.51
N PRO A 6 -2.27 6.29 1.66
CA PRO A 6 -2.87 6.48 0.35
C PRO A 6 -2.78 5.24 -0.54
N PHE A 7 -1.78 4.39 -0.34
CA PHE A 7 -1.73 3.08 -0.97
C PHE A 7 -0.90 2.10 -0.14
N TYR A 8 -1.22 0.83 -0.27
CA TYR A 8 -0.45 -0.28 0.28
C TYR A 8 -0.77 -1.54 -0.52
N PHE A 9 0.23 -2.39 -0.72
CA PHE A 9 0.05 -3.73 -1.25
C PHE A 9 1.17 -4.65 -0.75
N PRO A 10 0.95 -5.98 -0.72
CA PRO A 10 1.99 -6.92 -0.38
C PRO A 10 3.21 -6.77 -1.31
N THR A 11 4.40 -6.89 -0.76
CA THR A 11 5.65 -6.74 -1.50
C THR A 11 6.55 -7.94 -1.25
N THR A 12 7.53 -8.13 -2.12
CA THR A 12 8.44 -9.28 -2.01
C THR A 12 9.57 -8.98 -1.05
N VAL A 13 9.84 -9.91 -0.14
CA VAL A 13 10.99 -9.86 0.77
C VAL A 13 12.16 -10.62 0.15
N THR A 14 13.33 -10.00 0.13
CA THR A 14 14.55 -10.61 -0.39
C THR A 14 15.39 -11.16 0.76
N PHE A 15 15.59 -12.47 0.81
CA PHE A 15 16.50 -13.12 1.75
C PHE A 15 17.82 -13.45 1.05
N VAL A 16 18.93 -13.07 1.69
CA VAL A 16 20.28 -13.25 1.15
C VAL A 16 21.15 -13.91 2.20
N ASP A 17 21.63 -15.11 1.91
CA ASP A 17 22.49 -15.90 2.80
C ASP A 17 23.28 -16.90 1.94
N ASP A 18 24.59 -17.00 2.12
CA ASP A 18 25.43 -17.90 1.33
C ASP A 18 25.21 -19.38 1.70
N SER A 19 24.57 -19.67 2.83
CA SER A 19 24.17 -21.00 3.25
C SER A 19 22.83 -21.41 2.64
N SER A 20 22.88 -22.20 1.57
CA SER A 20 21.68 -22.79 0.96
C SER A 20 20.86 -23.62 1.95
N ALA A 21 21.52 -24.34 2.87
CA ALA A 21 20.86 -25.13 3.90
C ALA A 21 20.06 -24.27 4.90
N PHE A 22 20.60 -23.10 5.27
CA PHE A 22 19.88 -22.15 6.13
C PHE A 22 18.64 -21.61 5.41
N LEU A 23 18.79 -21.20 4.15
CA LEU A 23 17.68 -20.70 3.32
C LEU A 23 16.55 -21.74 3.15
N SER A 24 16.89 -23.01 2.94
CA SER A 24 15.90 -24.10 2.88
C SER A 24 15.10 -24.25 4.16
N ASN A 25 15.78 -24.17 5.32
CA ASN A 25 15.11 -24.29 6.62
C ASN A 25 14.23 -23.06 6.89
N LEU A 26 14.76 -21.87 6.64
CA LEU A 26 14.05 -20.62 6.84
C LEU A 26 12.72 -20.59 6.06
N CYS A 27 12.74 -21.01 4.80
CA CYS A 27 11.56 -21.09 3.93
C CYS A 27 10.38 -21.85 4.57
N LEU A 28 10.65 -22.90 5.35
CA LEU A 28 9.62 -23.72 5.99
C LEU A 28 8.98 -23.05 7.21
N GLN A 29 9.58 -21.98 7.71
CA GLN A 29 9.19 -21.30 8.95
C GLN A 29 8.64 -19.89 8.72
N LEU A 30 8.67 -19.39 7.48
CA LEU A 30 8.08 -18.12 7.08
C LEU A 30 6.55 -18.21 7.03
N GLU A 31 5.88 -17.07 7.17
CA GLU A 31 4.42 -16.97 7.08
C GLU A 31 3.95 -17.33 5.64
N SER A 32 2.86 -18.08 5.51
CA SER A 32 2.40 -18.63 4.21
C SER A 32 1.90 -17.57 3.22
N ASN A 33 1.54 -16.38 3.72
CA ASN A 33 1.09 -15.24 2.94
C ASN A 33 2.24 -14.27 2.60
N LEU A 34 3.49 -14.60 2.94
CA LEU A 34 4.65 -13.78 2.65
C LEU A 34 5.18 -14.09 1.25
N ALA A 35 5.19 -13.09 0.37
CA ALA A 35 5.96 -13.17 -0.87
C ALA A 35 7.45 -13.00 -0.56
N PHE A 36 8.27 -13.97 -0.95
CA PHE A 36 9.72 -13.88 -0.75
C PHE A 36 10.54 -14.49 -1.89
N ARG A 37 11.80 -14.09 -1.94
CA ARG A 37 12.84 -14.61 -2.84
C ARG A 37 14.09 -14.90 -2.04
N LEU A 38 14.73 -16.04 -2.33
CA LEU A 38 15.93 -16.50 -1.66
C LEU A 38 17.12 -16.42 -2.63
N PHE A 39 18.24 -15.91 -2.15
CA PHE A 39 19.46 -15.78 -2.94
C PHE A 39 20.67 -16.26 -2.14
N SER A 40 21.44 -17.18 -2.73
CA SER A 40 22.75 -17.58 -2.21
C SER A 40 23.90 -16.69 -2.70
N SER A 41 23.64 -15.87 -3.72
CA SER A 41 24.60 -14.93 -4.30
C SER A 41 24.23 -13.50 -3.94
N SER A 42 25.10 -12.83 -3.19
CA SER A 42 24.95 -11.42 -2.84
C SER A 42 24.94 -10.52 -4.08
N ARG A 43 25.61 -10.91 -5.17
CA ARG A 43 25.60 -10.14 -6.42
C ARG A 43 24.24 -10.21 -7.14
N GLU A 44 23.67 -11.41 -7.25
CA GLU A 44 22.37 -11.61 -7.90
C GLU A 44 21.25 -10.96 -7.11
N ALA A 45 21.29 -11.08 -5.78
CA ALA A 45 20.34 -10.40 -4.90
C ALA A 45 20.41 -8.88 -5.05
N LEU A 46 21.61 -8.30 -5.12
CA LEU A 46 21.78 -6.86 -5.26
C LEU A 46 21.26 -6.37 -6.61
N GLN A 47 21.52 -7.14 -7.67
CA GLN A 47 20.97 -6.86 -8.99
C GLN A 47 19.43 -6.89 -8.95
N PHE A 48 18.85 -7.95 -8.37
CA PHE A 48 17.41 -8.08 -8.21
C PHE A 48 16.79 -6.89 -7.47
N VAL A 49 17.36 -6.49 -6.32
CA VAL A 49 16.82 -5.39 -5.51
C VAL A 49 16.92 -4.04 -6.24
N ASN A 50 17.98 -3.80 -7.02
CA ASN A 50 18.22 -2.52 -7.68
C ASN A 50 17.53 -2.39 -9.06
N GLU A 51 17.28 -3.48 -9.77
CA GLU A 51 16.69 -3.46 -11.13
C GLU A 51 15.16 -3.56 -11.16
N ARG A 52 14.51 -3.97 -10.07
CA ARG A 52 13.06 -4.18 -10.00
C ARG A 52 12.28 -2.86 -9.98
N PRO A 53 11.02 -2.87 -10.45
CA PRO A 53 10.15 -1.71 -10.35
C PRO A 53 9.97 -1.31 -8.88
N ARG A 54 10.04 0.01 -8.66
CA ARG A 54 9.80 0.60 -7.34
C ARG A 54 8.27 0.64 -7.12
N PRO A 55 7.75 0.26 -5.94
CA PRO A 55 6.37 0.52 -5.55
C PRO A 55 6.06 2.00 -5.70
N GLY A 56 4.92 2.32 -6.30
CA GLY A 56 4.56 3.69 -6.65
C GLY A 56 4.71 3.95 -8.14
N ALA A 57 3.75 4.68 -8.72
CA ALA A 57 4.05 5.44 -9.92
C ALA A 57 5.30 6.32 -9.61
N PRO A 58 6.24 6.50 -10.56
CA PRO A 58 7.35 7.43 -10.37
C PRO A 58 6.86 8.74 -9.74
N GLU A 59 7.62 9.33 -8.81
CA GLU A 59 7.20 10.59 -8.17
C GLU A 59 6.79 11.64 -9.21
N GLU A 60 7.43 11.62 -10.39
CA GLU A 60 7.12 12.46 -11.57
C GLU A 60 5.72 12.25 -12.17
N GLN A 61 5.09 11.09 -11.97
CA GLN A 61 3.71 10.79 -12.39
C GLN A 61 2.68 11.18 -11.34
N ILE A 62 3.06 11.14 -10.05
CA ILE A 62 2.20 11.58 -8.95
C ILE A 62 2.26 13.10 -8.82
N PHE A 63 3.44 13.69 -8.95
CA PHE A 63 3.72 15.11 -8.85
C PHE A 63 4.31 15.61 -10.18
N ALA A 64 3.53 16.39 -10.93
CA ALA A 64 3.97 16.96 -12.20
C ALA A 64 3.82 18.48 -12.19
N PRO A 65 4.71 19.24 -12.87
CA PRO A 65 4.50 20.66 -13.07
C PRO A 65 3.16 20.90 -13.78
N TYR A 66 2.32 21.78 -13.23
CA TYR A 66 1.07 22.17 -13.88
C TYR A 66 1.40 23.11 -15.04
N ARG A 67 1.31 22.61 -16.28
CA ARG A 67 1.77 23.31 -17.49
C ARG A 67 0.73 24.23 -18.13
N ASP A 68 -0.54 24.11 -17.76
CA ASP A 68 -1.63 24.92 -18.32
C ASP A 68 -1.84 26.19 -17.47
N ARG A 69 -0.75 26.95 -17.28
CA ARG A 69 -0.78 28.23 -16.57
C ARG A 69 -0.70 29.37 -17.56
N THR A 70 -1.62 30.32 -17.40
CA THR A 70 -1.63 31.59 -18.13
C THR A 70 -0.77 32.67 -17.45
N ASP A 71 -0.25 32.41 -16.25
CA ASP A 71 0.54 33.37 -15.48
C ASP A 71 2.03 33.29 -15.85
N GLU A 72 2.64 34.42 -16.24
CA GLU A 72 4.06 34.55 -16.56
C GLU A 72 4.97 34.76 -15.33
N ASP A 73 4.46 34.52 -14.12
CA ASP A 73 5.24 34.75 -12.89
C ASP A 73 6.20 33.58 -12.60
N GLU A 74 7.46 33.77 -13.02
CA GLU A 74 8.55 32.81 -12.85
C GLU A 74 8.87 32.49 -11.36
N ALA A 75 8.43 33.31 -10.41
CA ALA A 75 8.66 33.09 -8.98
C ALA A 75 7.73 32.04 -8.37
N HIS A 76 6.65 31.63 -9.06
CA HIS A 76 5.66 30.71 -8.55
C HIS A 76 5.61 29.43 -9.38
N GLN A 77 5.99 28.30 -8.78
CA GLN A 77 5.85 26.96 -9.39
C GLN A 77 4.64 26.24 -8.79
N VAL A 78 3.75 25.71 -9.64
CA VAL A 78 2.59 24.92 -9.21
C VAL A 78 2.82 23.47 -9.60
N ILE A 79 2.73 22.59 -8.61
CA ILE A 79 2.84 21.15 -8.78
C ILE A 79 1.43 20.56 -8.68
N ALA A 80 0.99 19.88 -9.73
CA ALA A 80 -0.24 19.11 -9.74
C ALA A 80 0.02 17.72 -9.15
N MET A 81 -0.86 17.29 -8.23
CA MET A 81 -0.90 15.92 -7.75
C MET A 81 -1.95 15.11 -8.51
N SER A 82 -1.58 13.91 -8.99
CA SER A 82 -2.50 12.95 -9.59
C SER A 82 -2.90 11.86 -8.61
N VAL A 83 -4.14 11.90 -8.12
CA VAL A 83 -4.73 10.81 -7.32
C VAL A 83 -5.01 9.57 -8.20
N ASP A 84 -5.27 9.78 -9.50
CA ASP A 84 -5.34 8.69 -10.50
C ASP A 84 -4.06 7.88 -10.55
N ALA A 85 -2.90 8.52 -10.52
CA ALA A 85 -1.61 7.82 -10.53
C ALA A 85 -1.43 6.93 -9.29
N VAL A 86 -1.99 7.32 -8.14
CA VAL A 86 -2.02 6.49 -6.94
C VAL A 86 -2.91 5.26 -7.15
N ARG A 87 -4.13 5.47 -7.63
CA ARG A 87 -5.10 4.40 -7.89
C ARG A 87 -4.63 3.41 -8.96
N ASN A 88 -4.03 3.91 -10.04
CA ASN A 88 -3.65 3.11 -11.20
C ASN A 88 -2.53 2.10 -10.92
N GLN A 89 -1.86 2.18 -9.77
CA GLN A 89 -0.91 1.17 -9.32
C GLN A 89 -1.54 -0.22 -9.20
N VAL A 90 -2.85 -0.33 -8.98
CA VAL A 90 -3.57 -1.62 -8.96
C VAL A 90 -3.45 -2.37 -10.29
N PHE A 91 -3.26 -1.66 -11.41
CA PHE A 91 -3.15 -2.26 -12.74
C PHE A 91 -1.71 -2.67 -13.10
N ASP A 92 -0.74 -2.34 -12.26
CA ASP A 92 0.62 -2.83 -12.41
C ASP A 92 0.70 -4.28 -11.91
N ASN A 93 0.86 -5.21 -12.86
CA ASN A 93 0.98 -6.64 -12.55
C ASN A 93 2.33 -6.99 -11.90
N ASP A 94 3.32 -6.10 -11.97
CA ASP A 94 4.62 -6.28 -11.33
C ASP A 94 4.67 -5.62 -9.93
N ARG A 95 3.60 -4.96 -9.46
CA ARG A 95 3.60 -4.25 -8.17
C ARG A 95 4.04 -5.12 -6.98
N PHE A 96 3.61 -6.38 -6.93
CA PHE A 96 3.97 -7.30 -5.84
C PHE A 96 5.42 -7.76 -5.90
N GLN A 97 6.07 -7.65 -7.06
CA GLN A 97 7.47 -8.02 -7.27
C GLN A 97 8.45 -7.02 -6.69
N ALA A 98 7.98 -5.86 -6.28
CA ALA A 98 8.81 -4.84 -5.72
C ALA A 98 9.42 -5.28 -4.37
N ALA A 99 10.71 -5.00 -4.21
CA ALA A 99 11.46 -5.33 -3.01
C ALA A 99 11.33 -4.22 -1.98
N SER A 100 10.61 -4.47 -0.88
CA SER A 100 10.44 -3.49 0.21
C SER A 100 11.38 -3.75 1.39
N VAL A 101 11.69 -5.03 1.65
CA VAL A 101 12.53 -5.46 2.76
C VAL A 101 13.58 -6.43 2.25
N VAL A 102 14.82 -6.18 2.66
CA VAL A 102 15.94 -7.11 2.48
C VAL A 102 16.31 -7.67 3.84
N VAL A 103 16.43 -8.98 3.92
CA VAL A 103 16.99 -9.72 5.05
C VAL A 103 18.31 -10.32 4.58
N VAL A 104 19.42 -9.93 5.18
CA VAL A 104 20.76 -10.30 4.70
C VAL A 104 21.64 -10.82 5.82
N ASP A 105 22.36 -11.90 5.57
CA ASP A 105 23.40 -12.36 6.47
C ASP A 105 24.61 -11.43 6.47
N TYR A 106 25.24 -11.26 7.63
CA TYR A 106 26.45 -10.47 7.73
C TYR A 106 27.65 -11.16 7.07
N ASP A 107 27.91 -12.42 7.44
CA ASP A 107 29.12 -13.17 7.10
C ASP A 107 29.02 -13.87 5.74
N MET A 108 28.90 -13.09 4.66
CA MET A 108 28.90 -13.62 3.30
C MET A 108 30.25 -13.44 2.60
N PRO A 109 30.75 -14.43 1.84
CA PRO A 109 32.00 -14.34 1.11
C PRO A 109 31.93 -13.28 0.00
N GLY A 110 33.03 -12.55 -0.17
CA GLY A 110 33.19 -11.52 -1.20
C GLY A 110 32.56 -10.18 -0.82
N LEU A 111 31.23 -10.13 -0.72
CA LEU A 111 30.48 -8.93 -0.35
C LEU A 111 29.70 -9.20 0.94
N ASN A 112 30.18 -8.66 2.06
CA ASN A 112 29.50 -8.83 3.36
C ASN A 112 28.13 -8.11 3.38
N GLY A 113 27.27 -8.50 4.32
CA GLY A 113 25.90 -7.97 4.41
C GLY A 113 25.82 -6.46 4.62
N LEU A 114 26.84 -5.85 5.23
CA LEU A 114 26.87 -4.40 5.44
C LEU A 114 27.19 -3.64 4.15
N GLU A 115 28.19 -4.09 3.40
CA GLU A 115 28.52 -3.55 2.09
C GLU A 115 27.40 -3.77 1.09
N PHE A 116 26.71 -4.92 1.17
CA PHE A 116 25.48 -5.16 0.42
C PHE A 116 24.44 -4.06 0.71
N CYS A 117 24.13 -3.81 2.00
CA CYS A 117 23.13 -2.81 2.40
C CYS A 117 23.48 -1.41 1.88
N ARG A 118 24.77 -1.03 1.89
CA ARG A 118 25.23 0.27 1.38
C ARG A 118 25.07 0.44 -0.13
N ARG A 119 24.98 -0.65 -0.90
CA ARG A 119 24.84 -0.63 -2.36
C ARG A 119 23.39 -0.70 -2.84
N ILE A 120 22.42 -0.81 -1.93
CA ILE A 120 21.00 -0.70 -2.28
C ILE A 120 20.70 0.75 -2.65
N THR A 121 20.23 0.96 -3.88
CA THR A 121 20.02 2.28 -4.47
C THR A 121 18.73 2.94 -4.02
N ASP A 122 17.72 2.14 -3.66
CA ASP A 122 16.46 2.66 -3.13
C ASP A 122 16.58 2.91 -1.62
N PRO A 123 16.57 4.18 -1.16
CA PRO A 123 16.69 4.49 0.26
C PRO A 123 15.48 3.99 1.08
N ALA A 124 14.30 3.84 0.46
CA ALA A 124 13.09 3.41 1.14
C ALA A 124 13.14 1.93 1.56
N VAL A 125 13.89 1.09 0.81
CA VAL A 125 14.04 -0.34 1.11
C VAL A 125 14.53 -0.48 2.55
N ARG A 126 13.85 -1.29 3.34
CA ARG A 126 14.25 -1.58 4.71
C ARG A 126 15.21 -2.75 4.74
N LYS A 127 16.18 -2.68 5.65
CA LYS A 127 17.30 -3.62 5.74
C LYS A 127 17.32 -4.27 7.11
N ILE A 128 17.17 -5.58 7.14
CA ILE A 128 17.25 -6.43 8.33
C ILE A 128 18.53 -7.27 8.21
N MET A 129 19.42 -7.16 9.19
CA MET A 129 20.63 -7.97 9.23
C MET A 129 20.43 -9.22 10.09
N LEU A 130 20.77 -10.39 9.57
CA LEU A 130 20.92 -11.61 10.36
C LEU A 130 22.39 -11.71 10.79
N THR A 131 22.64 -11.91 12.08
CA THR A 131 24.01 -11.92 12.61
C THR A 131 24.30 -13.17 13.43
N GLY A 132 25.57 -13.55 13.43
CA GLY A 132 26.14 -14.41 14.46
C GLY A 132 26.38 -13.65 15.77
N LYS A 133 26.92 -14.36 16.76
CA LYS A 133 27.29 -13.77 18.06
C LYS A 133 28.55 -12.88 17.98
N ALA A 134 29.40 -13.09 16.97
CA ALA A 134 30.67 -12.39 16.82
C ALA A 134 30.50 -10.94 16.32
N ASP A 135 29.40 -10.65 15.63
CA ASP A 135 29.26 -9.43 14.81
C ASP A 135 28.29 -8.40 15.40
N GLU A 136 27.87 -8.59 16.65
CA GLU A 136 26.86 -7.76 17.27
C GLU A 136 27.24 -6.29 17.36
N ARG A 137 28.52 -5.99 17.68
CA ARG A 137 28.99 -4.60 17.77
C ARG A 137 28.84 -3.88 16.44
N ILE A 138 29.21 -4.56 15.35
CA ILE A 138 29.12 -4.03 13.99
C ILE A 138 27.66 -3.80 13.61
N ALA A 139 26.76 -4.72 13.97
CA ALA A 139 25.33 -4.55 13.74
C ALA A 139 24.73 -3.35 14.50
N VAL A 140 25.14 -3.14 15.76
CA VAL A 140 24.71 -1.99 16.56
C VAL A 140 25.22 -0.68 15.96
N GLU A 141 26.49 -0.61 15.57
CA GLU A 141 27.06 0.57 14.90
C GLU A 141 26.34 0.86 13.58
N SER A 142 26.13 -0.16 12.75
CA SER A 142 25.43 -0.04 11.46
C SER A 142 23.97 0.39 11.61
N PHE A 143 23.31 -0.02 12.69
CA PHE A 143 21.95 0.43 13.03
C PHE A 143 21.95 1.91 13.43
N ASN A 144 22.90 2.32 14.27
CA ASN A 144 23.02 3.72 14.69
C ASN A 144 23.39 4.66 13.52
N GLU A 145 24.15 4.17 12.54
CA GLU A 145 24.45 4.86 11.29
C GLU A 145 23.27 4.89 10.29
N GLY A 146 22.17 4.18 10.58
CA GLY A 146 20.99 4.11 9.70
C GLY A 146 21.19 3.27 8.44
N ILE A 147 22.28 2.50 8.33
CA ILE A 147 22.53 1.61 7.19
C ILE A 147 21.56 0.43 7.23
N ILE A 148 21.33 -0.10 8.44
CA ILE A 148 20.33 -1.12 8.70
C ILE A 148 19.23 -0.60 9.63
N HIS A 149 18.07 -1.21 9.55
CA HIS A 149 16.87 -0.82 10.28
C HIS A 149 16.51 -1.80 11.40
N ARG A 150 17.06 -3.01 11.33
CA ARG A 150 16.90 -4.05 12.35
C ARG A 150 18.07 -5.03 12.25
N PHE A 151 18.44 -5.64 13.36
CA PHE A 151 19.27 -6.84 13.37
C PHE A 151 18.64 -7.93 14.24
N ILE A 152 18.89 -9.19 13.88
CA ILE A 152 18.37 -10.38 14.56
C ILE A 152 19.50 -11.42 14.64
N ARG A 153 19.70 -11.99 15.82
CA ARG A 153 20.70 -13.03 16.01
C ARG A 153 20.15 -14.39 15.58
N LYS A 154 20.86 -15.10 14.69
CA LYS A 154 20.43 -16.41 14.15
C LYS A 154 20.26 -17.49 15.23
N GLN A 155 21.01 -17.41 16.33
CA GLN A 155 21.04 -18.42 17.38
C GLN A 155 19.94 -18.27 18.44
N ASP A 156 19.18 -17.17 18.42
CA ASP A 156 18.13 -16.95 19.39
C ASP A 156 16.94 -17.88 19.13
N ALA A 157 16.42 -18.54 20.16
CA ALA A 157 15.28 -19.45 20.03
C ALA A 157 14.03 -18.77 19.44
N SER A 158 13.91 -17.45 19.61
CA SER A 158 12.83 -16.64 19.06
C SER A 158 13.16 -15.94 17.73
N ALA A 159 14.32 -16.20 17.11
CA ALA A 159 14.83 -15.47 15.95
C ALA A 159 13.82 -15.42 14.81
N ILE A 160 13.20 -16.55 14.47
CA ILE A 160 12.20 -16.65 13.40
C ILE A 160 10.95 -15.83 13.70
N SER A 161 10.42 -15.94 14.93
CA SER A 161 9.25 -15.16 15.32
C SER A 161 9.56 -13.65 15.32
N ALA A 162 10.77 -13.27 15.71
CA ALA A 162 11.24 -11.89 15.67
C ALA A 162 11.43 -11.41 14.22
N LEU A 163 11.88 -12.30 13.33
CA LEU A 163 12.06 -12.02 11.92
C LEU A 163 10.73 -11.79 11.22
N ASN A 164 9.73 -12.65 11.42
CA ASN A 164 8.40 -12.46 10.83
C ASN A 164 7.76 -11.14 11.29
N ARG A 165 7.88 -10.79 12.58
CA ARG A 165 7.42 -9.49 13.08
C ARG A 165 8.20 -8.33 12.46
N ALA A 166 9.53 -8.42 12.45
CA ALA A 166 10.38 -7.38 11.90
C ALA A 166 10.12 -7.16 10.40
N VAL A 167 9.90 -8.23 9.63
CA VAL A 167 9.54 -8.15 8.21
C VAL A 167 8.24 -7.37 8.05
N ARG A 168 7.18 -7.70 8.80
CA ARG A 168 5.90 -6.99 8.75
C ARG A 168 6.05 -5.51 9.12
N ASP A 169 6.74 -5.22 10.23
CA ASP A 169 6.99 -3.85 10.67
C ASP A 169 7.77 -3.05 9.63
N MET A 170 8.77 -3.67 8.99
CA MET A 170 9.60 -3.04 7.97
C MET A 170 8.85 -2.83 6.65
N GLN A 171 7.94 -3.73 6.25
CA GLN A 171 7.06 -3.51 5.10
C GLN A 171 6.15 -2.31 5.35
N HIS A 172 5.55 -2.18 6.54
CA HIS A 172 4.76 -0.99 6.87
C HIS A 172 5.61 0.29 6.86
N ALA A 173 6.80 0.25 7.46
CA ALA A 173 7.72 1.38 7.49
C ALA A 173 8.23 1.78 6.09
N TYR A 174 8.30 0.84 5.15
CA TYR A 174 8.59 1.11 3.73
C TYR A 174 7.50 2.02 3.14
N PHE A 175 6.23 1.63 3.30
CA PHE A 175 5.11 2.42 2.78
C PHE A 175 4.89 3.73 3.55
N ASP A 176 5.20 3.79 4.85
CA ASP A 176 5.19 5.05 5.61
C ASP A 176 6.12 6.08 4.95
N ASN A 177 7.32 5.67 4.55
CA ASN A 177 8.26 6.55 3.86
C ASN A 177 7.76 6.96 2.46
N ARG A 178 7.22 6.00 1.69
CA ARG A 178 6.69 6.26 0.33
C ARG A 178 5.45 7.14 0.31
N CYS A 179 4.61 7.03 1.33
CA CYS A 179 3.34 7.76 1.40
C CYS A 179 3.47 9.13 2.03
N GLN A 180 4.59 9.44 2.69
CA GLN A 180 4.76 10.66 3.48
C GLN A 180 4.56 11.92 2.62
N SER A 181 5.19 12.00 1.44
CA SER A 181 5.08 13.16 0.54
C SER A 181 3.64 13.38 0.06
N ILE A 182 2.91 12.29 -0.22
CA ILE A 182 1.50 12.34 -0.62
C ILE A 182 0.65 12.84 0.55
N LEU A 183 0.83 12.26 1.74
CA LEU A 183 0.10 12.65 2.93
C LEU A 183 0.36 14.09 3.35
N ASP A 184 1.58 14.61 3.17
CA ASP A 184 1.96 16.00 3.46
C ASP A 184 1.36 16.99 2.46
N THR A 185 1.19 16.60 1.21
CA THR A 185 0.55 17.45 0.20
C THR A 185 -0.97 17.47 0.37
N LEU A 186 -1.58 16.37 0.83
CA LEU A 186 -3.03 16.25 1.01
C LEU A 186 -3.57 16.89 2.31
N VAL A 187 -2.72 17.54 3.12
CA VAL A 187 -3.06 18.08 4.45
C VAL A 187 -4.24 19.04 4.47
N THR A 188 -4.47 19.80 3.41
CA THR A 188 -5.50 20.86 3.33
C THR A 188 -6.68 20.49 2.44
N SER A 189 -6.82 19.21 2.09
CA SER A 189 -7.80 18.72 1.11
C SER A 189 -8.95 17.94 1.73
N GLU A 190 -9.86 17.45 0.90
CA GLU A 190 -10.94 16.51 1.29
C GLU A 190 -10.40 15.19 1.88
N TYR A 191 -9.10 14.91 1.74
CA TYR A 191 -8.41 13.72 2.23
C TYR A 191 -7.86 13.83 3.66
N THR A 192 -8.25 14.87 4.41
CA THR A 192 -7.87 15.00 5.84
C THR A 192 -8.22 13.77 6.69
N PHE A 193 -9.21 12.97 6.27
CA PHE A 193 -9.58 11.70 6.90
C PHE A 193 -8.42 10.69 6.95
N LEU A 194 -7.43 10.79 6.06
CA LEU A 194 -6.27 9.89 6.05
C LEU A 194 -5.40 10.03 7.31
N ARG A 195 -5.45 11.20 7.97
CA ARG A 195 -4.68 11.49 9.19
C ARG A 195 -5.47 11.30 10.48
N ASP A 196 -6.75 10.94 10.39
CA ASP A 196 -7.57 10.69 11.57
C ASP A 196 -7.28 9.30 12.14
N GLU A 197 -6.63 9.25 13.30
CA GLU A 197 -6.24 7.98 13.94
C GLU A 197 -7.44 7.13 14.36
N ALA A 198 -8.56 7.74 14.75
CA ALA A 198 -9.75 7.00 15.13
C ALA A 198 -10.38 6.33 13.90
N LEU A 199 -10.44 7.07 12.78
CA LEU A 199 -10.91 6.50 11.52
C LEU A 199 -9.92 5.45 10.99
N GLY A 200 -8.61 5.68 11.12
CA GLY A 200 -7.59 4.72 10.70
C GLY A 200 -7.65 3.41 11.47
N ALA A 201 -7.87 3.44 12.79
CA ALA A 201 -8.15 2.25 13.58
C ALA A 201 -9.41 1.52 13.09
N ARG A 202 -10.49 2.27 12.78
CA ARG A 202 -11.71 1.69 12.23
C ARG A 202 -11.51 1.07 10.85
N VAL A 203 -10.74 1.69 9.98
CA VAL A 203 -10.41 1.16 8.65
C VAL A 203 -9.56 -0.10 8.77
N LYS A 204 -8.66 -0.17 9.74
CA LYS A 204 -7.88 -1.38 10.04
C LYS A 204 -8.78 -2.54 10.49
N GLU A 205 -9.76 -2.29 11.35
CA GLU A 205 -10.76 -3.31 11.71
C GLU A 205 -11.55 -3.81 10.49
N LEU A 206 -11.90 -2.90 9.57
CA LEU A 206 -12.56 -3.27 8.31
C LEU A 206 -11.64 -4.16 7.46
N PHE A 207 -10.36 -3.79 7.33
CA PHE A 207 -9.38 -4.59 6.59
C PHE A 207 -9.25 -6.00 7.16
N ASP A 208 -9.11 -6.12 8.48
CA ASP A 208 -9.00 -7.41 9.16
C ASP A 208 -10.27 -8.26 8.97
N SER A 209 -11.45 -7.63 9.04
CA SER A 209 -12.74 -8.35 8.89
C SER A 209 -13.02 -8.83 7.47
N LEU A 210 -12.57 -8.09 6.46
CA LEU A 210 -12.79 -8.37 5.04
C LEU A 210 -11.61 -9.12 4.39
N GLY A 211 -10.49 -9.27 5.10
CA GLY A 211 -9.27 -9.87 4.58
C GLY A 211 -8.56 -9.02 3.53
N ILE A 212 -8.64 -7.68 3.66
CA ILE A 212 -8.01 -6.75 2.71
C ILE A 212 -6.50 -6.83 2.85
N VAL A 213 -5.81 -7.05 1.72
CA VAL A 213 -4.35 -7.11 1.67
C VAL A 213 -3.73 -5.92 0.94
N GLU A 214 -4.49 -5.27 0.06
CA GLU A 214 -4.07 -4.08 -0.67
C GLU A 214 -5.18 -3.03 -0.75
N HIS A 215 -4.78 -1.75 -0.78
CA HIS A 215 -5.69 -0.63 -0.94
C HIS A 215 -5.03 0.56 -1.64
N TYR A 216 -5.87 1.42 -2.22
CA TYR A 216 -5.48 2.57 -3.03
C TYR A 216 -6.48 3.73 -2.85
N LEU A 217 -5.96 4.95 -2.79
CA LEU A 217 -6.75 6.17 -2.68
C LEU A 217 -7.67 6.34 -3.90
N SER A 218 -8.94 6.66 -3.66
CA SER A 218 -9.94 6.96 -4.69
C SER A 218 -10.47 8.40 -4.53
N TYR A 219 -10.80 9.05 -5.64
CA TYR A 219 -11.26 10.45 -5.69
C TYR A 219 -12.67 10.67 -6.27
N SER A 220 -13.26 9.66 -6.92
CA SER A 220 -14.62 9.73 -7.48
C SER A 220 -15.32 8.38 -7.31
N PRO A 221 -15.80 8.06 -6.10
CA PRO A 221 -15.88 8.92 -4.90
C PRO A 221 -14.61 8.90 -4.04
N ASN A 222 -14.54 9.86 -3.11
CA ASN A 222 -13.50 9.94 -2.08
C ASN A 222 -13.52 8.70 -1.18
N GLY A 223 -12.35 8.10 -0.98
CA GLY A 223 -12.17 6.97 -0.07
C GLY A 223 -11.09 6.02 -0.53
N LEU A 224 -11.30 4.70 -0.40
CA LEU A 224 -10.29 3.68 -0.72
C LEU A 224 -10.89 2.58 -1.61
N LEU A 225 -10.21 2.28 -2.71
CA LEU A 225 -10.36 1.00 -3.39
C LEU A 225 -9.55 -0.04 -2.62
N MET A 226 -10.16 -1.15 -2.26
CA MET A 226 -9.58 -2.20 -1.41
C MET A 226 -9.72 -3.55 -2.11
N LEU A 227 -8.73 -4.43 -1.97
CA LEU A 227 -8.79 -5.78 -2.51
C LEU A 227 -8.36 -6.81 -1.45
N ASP A 228 -9.07 -7.94 -1.43
CA ASP A 228 -8.62 -9.14 -0.71
C ASP A 228 -7.55 -9.92 -1.51
N SER A 229 -6.96 -10.95 -0.92
CA SER A 229 -5.89 -11.72 -1.55
C SER A 229 -6.34 -12.45 -2.83
N ALA A 230 -7.62 -12.80 -2.93
CA ALA A 230 -8.23 -13.44 -4.09
C ALA A 230 -8.54 -12.44 -5.21
N GLY A 231 -8.44 -11.13 -4.95
CA GLY A 231 -8.72 -10.06 -5.89
C GLY A 231 -10.18 -9.59 -5.89
N ARG A 232 -10.99 -9.94 -4.88
CA ARG A 232 -12.33 -9.34 -4.73
C ARG A 232 -12.17 -7.90 -4.29
N SER A 233 -12.87 -7.01 -4.96
CA SER A 233 -12.78 -5.59 -4.73
C SER A 233 -13.87 -5.08 -3.81
N TYR A 234 -13.52 -4.06 -3.05
CA TYR A 234 -14.41 -3.32 -2.15
C TYR A 234 -14.09 -1.84 -2.30
N LEU A 235 -15.09 -0.99 -2.26
CA LEU A 235 -14.92 0.45 -2.23
C LEU A 235 -15.38 0.97 -0.88
N LEU A 236 -14.45 1.53 -0.11
CA LEU A 236 -14.77 2.37 1.03
C LEU A 236 -15.02 3.78 0.52
N ILE A 237 -16.23 4.29 0.70
CA ILE A 237 -16.58 5.69 0.45
C ILE A 237 -16.53 6.42 1.78
N VAL A 238 -15.90 7.59 1.83
CA VAL A 238 -15.83 8.42 3.04
C VAL A 238 -16.28 9.84 2.72
N HIS A 239 -17.27 10.32 3.46
CA HIS A 239 -17.71 11.70 3.41
C HIS A 239 -17.64 12.36 4.79
N THR A 240 -17.43 13.68 4.79
CA THR A 240 -17.62 14.54 5.96
C THR A 240 -18.96 15.26 5.82
N SER A 241 -19.42 15.90 6.89
CA SER A 241 -20.63 16.74 6.84
C SER A 241 -20.53 17.88 5.81
N GLU A 242 -19.32 18.35 5.51
CA GLU A 242 -19.07 19.36 4.48
C GLU A 242 -19.19 18.79 3.06
N THR A 243 -18.56 17.64 2.78
CA THR A 243 -18.65 17.05 1.43
C THR A 243 -20.06 16.52 1.14
N LEU A 244 -20.79 16.03 2.15
CA LEU A 244 -22.22 15.69 1.98
C LEU A 244 -23.09 16.89 1.65
N ARG A 245 -22.80 18.06 2.22
CA ARG A 245 -23.52 19.29 1.87
C ARG A 245 -23.32 19.63 0.39
N GLY A 246 -22.09 19.52 -0.11
CA GLY A 246 -21.80 19.71 -1.54
C GLY A 246 -22.58 18.74 -2.44
N VAL A 247 -22.63 17.45 -2.09
CA VAL A 247 -23.44 16.46 -2.81
C VAL A 247 -24.92 16.83 -2.81
N ARG A 248 -25.44 17.25 -1.65
CA ARG A 248 -26.84 17.66 -1.49
C ARG A 248 -27.20 18.87 -2.35
N GLU A 249 -26.32 19.87 -2.42
CA GLU A 249 -26.50 21.08 -3.23
C GLU A 249 -26.54 20.74 -4.73
N ILE A 250 -25.60 19.92 -5.21
CA ILE A 250 -25.56 19.49 -6.62
C ILE A 250 -26.80 18.65 -6.96
N ALA A 251 -27.19 17.70 -6.09
CA ALA A 251 -28.38 16.88 -6.29
C ALA A 251 -29.67 17.72 -6.34
N SER A 252 -29.75 18.82 -5.58
CA SER A 252 -30.87 19.76 -5.63
C SER A 252 -30.96 20.46 -6.99
N VAL A 253 -29.84 20.82 -7.60
CA VAL A 253 -29.81 21.44 -8.94
C VAL A 253 -30.20 20.43 -10.02
N GLN A 254 -29.83 19.17 -9.85
CA GLN A 254 -30.14 18.08 -10.79
C GLN A 254 -31.54 17.47 -10.63
N GLY A 255 -32.37 18.00 -9.72
CA GLY A 255 -33.76 17.56 -9.55
C GLY A 255 -33.92 16.22 -8.84
N ALA A 256 -33.02 15.87 -7.91
CA ALA A 256 -33.13 14.62 -7.15
C ALA A 256 -34.47 14.52 -6.38
N PRO A 257 -35.04 13.31 -6.24
CA PRO A 257 -36.31 13.11 -5.56
C PRO A 257 -36.19 13.34 -4.04
N ALA A 258 -37.31 13.67 -3.38
CA ALA A 258 -37.36 13.87 -1.92
C ALA A 258 -36.80 12.69 -1.11
N ALA A 259 -37.10 11.45 -1.55
CA ALA A 259 -36.61 10.23 -0.93
C ALA A 259 -35.08 10.13 -0.91
N PHE A 260 -34.39 10.69 -1.91
CA PHE A 260 -32.92 10.75 -1.94
C PHE A 260 -32.41 11.67 -0.83
N PHE A 261 -33.01 12.85 -0.66
CA PHE A 261 -32.63 13.79 0.40
C PHE A 261 -32.91 13.22 1.78
N ASP A 262 -34.06 12.58 1.99
CA ASP A 262 -34.38 11.93 3.27
C ASP A 262 -33.35 10.84 3.62
N ALA A 263 -32.94 10.04 2.62
CA ALA A 263 -31.92 9.02 2.79
C ALA A 263 -30.53 9.62 3.09
N LEU A 264 -30.13 10.67 2.37
CA LEU A 264 -28.86 11.37 2.56
C LEU A 264 -28.78 12.07 3.93
N ASP A 265 -29.83 12.83 4.27
CA ASP A 265 -29.93 13.60 5.51
C ASP A 265 -30.04 12.68 6.75
N SER A 266 -30.47 11.42 6.58
CA SER A 266 -30.45 10.42 7.66
C SER A 266 -29.03 9.99 8.08
N GLY A 267 -28.03 10.17 7.21
CA GLY A 267 -26.66 9.69 7.39
C GLY A 267 -26.51 8.17 7.44
N ARG A 268 -27.56 7.41 7.10
CA ARG A 268 -27.55 5.93 7.03
C ARG A 268 -27.36 5.39 5.63
N SER A 269 -27.26 6.28 4.64
CA SER A 269 -27.01 5.89 3.26
C SER A 269 -26.16 6.92 2.54
N LEU A 270 -25.30 6.45 1.63
CA LEU A 270 -24.44 7.28 0.79
C LEU A 270 -24.60 6.93 -0.69
N PRO A 271 -24.54 7.93 -1.58
CA PRO A 271 -24.58 7.69 -3.01
C PRO A 271 -23.22 7.20 -3.55
N TYR A 272 -23.29 6.33 -4.55
CA TYR A 272 -22.15 5.97 -5.40
C TYR A 272 -22.55 6.08 -6.88
N PHE A 273 -22.29 7.24 -7.49
CA PHE A 273 -22.68 7.52 -8.88
C PHE A 273 -21.70 6.95 -9.92
N TRP A 274 -21.60 5.62 -9.98
CA TRP A 274 -20.61 4.92 -10.79
C TRP A 274 -20.82 5.04 -12.31
N GLN A 275 -22.05 5.24 -12.78
CA GLN A 275 -22.36 5.37 -14.22
C GLN A 275 -21.96 6.72 -14.81
N THR A 276 -21.76 7.71 -13.96
CA THR A 276 -21.52 9.11 -14.32
C THR A 276 -20.18 9.57 -13.77
N SER A 277 -19.23 8.65 -13.54
CA SER A 277 -17.88 8.97 -13.05
C SER A 277 -17.87 9.82 -11.77
N GLY A 278 -18.86 9.62 -10.89
CA GLY A 278 -19.03 10.36 -9.64
C GLY A 278 -19.92 11.62 -9.74
N TYR A 279 -20.31 12.06 -10.93
CA TYR A 279 -21.22 13.20 -11.09
C TYR A 279 -22.66 12.82 -10.74
N CYS A 280 -23.41 13.74 -10.14
CA CYS A 280 -24.84 13.51 -9.94
C CYS A 280 -25.54 13.26 -11.29
N PRO A 281 -26.35 12.21 -11.41
CA PRO A 281 -27.06 11.93 -12.66
C PRO A 281 -28.09 13.03 -12.96
N ALA A 282 -28.45 13.15 -14.23
CA ALA A 282 -29.50 14.08 -14.66
C ALA A 282 -30.89 13.62 -14.20
N ASP A 283 -31.86 14.53 -14.30
CA ASP A 283 -33.26 14.29 -13.94
C ASP A 283 -33.85 13.03 -14.62
N GLY A 284 -34.66 12.27 -13.87
CA GLY A 284 -35.26 11.00 -14.31
C GLY A 284 -34.41 9.74 -14.12
N ALA A 285 -33.19 9.85 -13.57
CA ALA A 285 -32.38 8.68 -13.22
C ALA A 285 -32.95 7.90 -12.01
N ALA A 286 -32.60 6.62 -11.89
CA ALA A 286 -32.97 5.81 -10.73
C ALA A 286 -32.05 6.11 -9.53
N TRP A 287 -32.21 7.28 -8.90
CA TRP A 287 -31.39 7.76 -7.77
C TRP A 287 -31.23 6.74 -6.64
N GLU A 288 -32.29 5.98 -6.34
CA GLU A 288 -32.30 4.94 -5.30
C GLU A 288 -31.29 3.81 -5.56
N SER A 289 -31.02 3.48 -6.83
CA SER A 289 -30.07 2.43 -7.20
C SER A 289 -28.61 2.78 -6.90
N TYR A 290 -28.32 4.05 -6.67
CA TYR A 290 -26.99 4.53 -6.29
C TYR A 290 -26.81 4.60 -4.78
N MET A 291 -27.86 4.37 -3.99
CA MET A 291 -27.81 4.53 -2.54
C MET A 291 -27.34 3.23 -1.87
N HIS A 292 -26.28 3.33 -1.08
CA HIS A 292 -25.69 2.21 -0.35
C HIS A 292 -25.80 2.42 1.16
N PRO A 293 -25.95 1.35 1.96
CA PRO A 293 -25.94 1.47 3.42
C PRO A 293 -24.66 2.10 3.93
N ALA A 294 -24.79 3.03 4.87
CA ALA A 294 -23.69 3.77 5.44
C ALA A 294 -23.69 3.76 6.97
N THR A 295 -22.52 4.01 7.54
CA THR A 295 -22.28 4.07 8.97
C THR A 295 -21.75 5.45 9.33
N GLN A 296 -22.35 6.06 10.35
CA GLN A 296 -21.84 7.28 10.96
C GLN A 296 -20.69 6.94 11.91
N PHE A 297 -19.65 7.75 11.89
CA PHE A 297 -18.47 7.55 12.72
C PHE A 297 -17.89 8.89 13.18
N THR A 298 -17.53 8.98 14.44
CA THR A 298 -16.96 10.20 15.03
C THR A 298 -15.50 9.97 15.35
N GLY A 299 -14.61 10.63 14.60
CA GLY A 299 -13.19 10.75 14.90
C GLY A 299 -12.86 12.18 15.37
N GLN A 300 -11.79 12.76 14.82
CA GLN A 300 -11.54 14.20 14.89
C GLN A 300 -12.61 15.02 14.19
N ARG A 301 -13.29 14.43 13.21
CA ARG A 301 -14.47 14.98 12.52
C ARG A 301 -15.60 13.95 12.51
N GLU A 302 -16.79 14.41 12.14
CA GLU A 302 -17.89 13.51 11.82
C GLU A 302 -17.72 12.98 10.39
N TYR A 303 -17.74 11.67 10.27
CA TYR A 303 -17.67 10.94 9.02
C TYR A 303 -18.94 10.13 8.82
N VAL A 304 -19.30 9.97 7.56
CA VAL A 304 -20.24 8.95 7.11
C VAL A 304 -19.50 8.13 6.08
N TYR A 305 -19.48 6.81 6.25
CA TYR A 305 -18.78 5.93 5.32
C TYR A 305 -19.64 4.74 4.90
N ALA A 306 -19.41 4.23 3.70
CA ALA A 306 -20.07 3.05 3.15
C ALA A 306 -19.01 2.09 2.59
N VAL A 307 -19.26 0.78 2.72
CA VAL A 307 -18.40 -0.26 2.12
C VAL A 307 -19.22 -0.98 1.06
N ILE A 308 -18.79 -0.86 -0.20
CA ILE A 308 -19.48 -1.41 -1.35
C ILE A 308 -18.67 -2.60 -1.87
N PRO A 309 -19.16 -3.84 -1.75
CA PRO A 309 -18.52 -5.00 -2.35
C PRO A 309 -18.71 -5.00 -3.87
N ASN A 310 -17.69 -5.44 -4.61
CA ASN A 310 -17.67 -5.49 -6.07
C ASN A 310 -18.17 -4.20 -6.75
N PRO A 311 -17.53 -3.04 -6.46
CA PRO A 311 -17.96 -1.75 -6.99
C PRO A 311 -17.99 -1.74 -8.53
N PRO A 312 -19.14 -1.48 -9.18
CA PRO A 312 -19.30 -1.56 -10.64
C PRO A 312 -18.52 -0.50 -11.45
N GLY A 313 -17.99 0.55 -10.82
CA GLY A 313 -17.28 1.64 -11.51
C GLY A 313 -15.81 1.36 -11.84
N PHE A 314 -15.31 0.14 -11.59
CA PHE A 314 -13.91 -0.22 -11.84
C PHE A 314 -13.83 -1.47 -12.70
N ASP A 315 -13.12 -1.39 -13.83
CA ASP A 315 -12.74 -2.57 -14.61
C ASP A 315 -11.48 -3.21 -14.00
N LEU A 316 -11.67 -4.17 -13.11
CA LEU A 316 -10.59 -4.89 -12.43
C LEU A 316 -10.37 -6.30 -13.00
N SER A 317 -10.94 -6.59 -14.18
CA SER A 317 -10.91 -7.93 -14.78
C SER A 317 -9.50 -8.45 -15.10
N HIS A 318 -8.56 -7.53 -15.34
CA HIS A 318 -7.18 -7.82 -15.69
C HIS A 318 -6.18 -7.65 -14.53
N VAL A 319 -6.66 -7.31 -13.34
CA VAL A 319 -5.80 -7.13 -12.16
C VAL A 319 -5.28 -8.49 -11.69
N LEU A 320 -3.95 -8.63 -11.58
CA LEU A 320 -3.34 -9.79 -10.93
C LEU A 320 -3.68 -9.79 -9.43
N SER A 321 -4.30 -10.86 -8.94
CA SER A 321 -4.55 -11.06 -7.51
C SER A 321 -3.28 -11.54 -6.78
N TYR A 322 -3.21 -11.27 -5.48
CA TYR A 322 -2.06 -11.65 -4.68
C TYR A 322 -1.93 -13.17 -4.55
N ASP A 323 -3.04 -13.91 -4.41
CA ASP A 323 -3.02 -15.38 -4.38
C ASP A 323 -2.39 -15.97 -5.65
N ARG A 324 -2.75 -15.43 -6.83
CA ARG A 324 -2.15 -15.86 -8.10
C ARG A 324 -0.66 -15.53 -8.18
N TYR A 325 -0.25 -14.41 -7.60
CA TYR A 325 1.15 -14.04 -7.52
C TYR A 325 1.95 -14.99 -6.62
N LEU A 326 1.41 -15.36 -5.46
CA LEU A 326 2.02 -16.36 -4.56
C LEU A 326 2.12 -17.73 -5.23
N GLU A 327 1.07 -18.18 -5.92
CA GLU A 327 1.12 -19.44 -6.68
C GLU A 327 2.20 -19.44 -7.77
N TRP A 328 2.41 -18.30 -8.43
CA TRP A 328 3.47 -18.14 -9.42
C TRP A 328 4.85 -18.21 -8.76
N LEU A 329 5.05 -17.50 -7.64
CA LEU A 329 6.29 -17.54 -6.85
C LEU A 329 6.61 -18.97 -6.40
N ASP A 330 5.64 -19.71 -5.86
CA ASP A 330 5.84 -21.09 -5.40
C ASP A 330 6.31 -22.03 -6.52
N ARG A 331 5.74 -21.88 -7.72
CA ARG A 331 6.16 -22.65 -8.89
C ARG A 331 7.56 -22.28 -9.34
N ASP A 332 7.91 -21.00 -9.27
CA ASP A 332 9.22 -20.52 -9.67
C ASP A 332 10.30 -20.96 -8.70
N ILE A 333 10.05 -20.84 -7.39
CA ILE A 333 10.89 -21.37 -6.32
C ILE A 333 11.15 -22.86 -6.56
N LYS A 334 10.10 -23.67 -6.76
CA LYS A 334 10.25 -25.12 -7.04
C LYS A 334 11.13 -25.42 -8.26
N LYS A 335 11.05 -24.62 -9.33
CA LYS A 335 11.92 -24.77 -10.51
C LYS A 335 13.38 -24.51 -10.16
N THR A 336 13.66 -23.40 -9.46
CA THR A 336 15.02 -23.05 -9.03
C THR A 336 15.64 -24.14 -8.14
N TRP A 337 14.86 -24.75 -7.23
CA TRP A 337 15.33 -25.87 -6.40
C TRP A 337 15.60 -27.14 -7.20
N SER A 338 14.75 -27.47 -8.18
CA SER A 338 14.97 -28.64 -9.05
C SER A 338 16.20 -28.54 -9.94
N SER A 339 16.75 -27.33 -10.14
CA SER A 339 18.02 -27.11 -10.85
C SER A 339 19.26 -27.04 -9.94
N LEU A 340 19.06 -26.96 -8.62
CA LEU A 340 20.13 -26.89 -7.60
C LEU A 340 20.40 -28.25 -6.92
N MET A 341 19.48 -29.21 -7.05
CA MET A 341 19.69 -30.63 -6.79
C MET A 341 20.09 -31.34 -8.09
#